data_AF-A0A0U1DDV8-F1
#
_entry.id   AF-A0A0U1DDV8-F1
#
_cell.length_a   1.000
_cell.length_b   1.000
_cell.length_c   1.000
_cell.angle_alpha   90.00
_cell.angle_beta   90.00
_cell.angle_gamma   90.00
#
_symmetry.space_group_name_H-M   'P 1'
#
loop_
_entity.id
_entity.type
_entity.pdbx_description
1 polymer ?
#
loop_
_entity_poly.entity_id
_entity_poly.type
_entity_poly.pdbx_seq_one_letter_code
_entity_poly.pdbx_strand_id
1 'polypeptide(L)'
;MPLTGCRGSAKLAVMTPTSVESADQSPLPGSPVLQSTNRVIAAMTDPWDHPRTAVSVAIMCEWAAERGIPADSVLAGSHLDVCSLADVDTVVEASQELAVIRNLAALTGNRPGPGVELGNRYHLTAYGYLGYLLAASASVRDTVHRGLYYAMLTFAFSTMTARIDDDRYVLAFEADDMPEASAGSSSNAI
;
A
#
# COMPACT_ATOMS: atom_id res chain seq x y z
N MET A 1 -34.37 34.59 5.20
CA MET A 1 -32.91 34.80 5.27
C MET A 1 -32.28 33.93 4.18
N PRO A 2 -31.59 34.52 3.18
CA PRO A 2 -31.14 33.80 2.00
C PRO A 2 -29.73 33.22 2.14
N LEU A 3 -29.51 32.10 1.43
CA LEU A 3 -28.27 31.36 1.25
C LEU A 3 -27.26 32.19 0.45
N THR A 4 -26.06 32.37 1.00
CA THR A 4 -24.95 33.07 0.32
C THR A 4 -24.16 32.07 -0.52
N GLY A 5 -24.26 32.20 -1.84
CA GLY A 5 -23.47 31.46 -2.80
C GLY A 5 -22.05 32.01 -2.93
N CYS A 6 -21.06 31.12 -2.93
CA CYS A 6 -19.69 31.43 -3.34
C CYS A 6 -19.60 31.31 -4.87
N ARG A 7 -19.62 32.45 -5.57
CA ARG A 7 -19.23 32.54 -6.98
C ARG A 7 -17.72 32.76 -7.06
N GLY A 8 -16.97 31.73 -7.46
CA GLY A 8 -15.57 31.84 -7.84
C GLY A 8 -15.42 31.97 -9.35
N SER A 9 -14.85 33.08 -9.81
CA SER A 9 -14.60 33.39 -11.23
C SER A 9 -13.42 32.58 -11.77
N ALA A 10 -13.66 31.75 -12.79
CA ALA A 10 -12.58 31.07 -13.53
C ALA A 10 -11.91 32.06 -14.49
N LYS A 11 -10.60 32.26 -14.32
CA LYS A 11 -9.76 33.05 -15.23
C LYS A 11 -9.02 32.06 -16.15
N LEU A 12 -9.38 32.05 -17.44
CA LEU A 12 -8.76 31.20 -18.46
C LEU A 12 -7.36 31.75 -18.77
N ALA A 13 -6.31 31.03 -18.39
CA ALA A 13 -4.94 31.30 -18.80
C ALA A 13 -4.59 30.38 -19.98
N VAL A 14 -4.31 30.99 -21.14
CA VAL A 14 -3.80 30.28 -22.32
C VAL A 14 -2.32 30.00 -22.10
N MET A 15 -1.96 28.72 -21.98
CA MET A 15 -0.58 28.26 -21.80
C MET A 15 -0.07 27.70 -23.13
N THR A 16 0.95 28.35 -23.71
CA THR A 16 1.66 27.89 -24.90
C THR A 16 2.51 26.66 -24.58
N PRO A 17 2.62 25.66 -25.49
CA PRO A 17 3.37 24.44 -25.23
C PRO A 17 4.89 24.73 -25.25
N THR A 18 5.53 24.56 -24.10
CA THR A 18 6.98 24.48 -23.94
C THR A 18 7.49 23.13 -24.45
N SER A 19 8.63 23.17 -25.13
CA SER A 19 9.32 22.05 -25.77
C SER A 19 9.47 20.83 -24.86
N VAL A 20 9.12 19.66 -25.40
CA VAL A 20 9.31 18.35 -24.75
C VAL A 20 10.81 18.03 -24.70
N GLU A 21 11.37 18.05 -23.49
CA GLU A 21 12.71 17.55 -23.21
C GLU A 21 12.67 16.02 -23.22
N SER A 22 13.41 15.41 -24.14
CA SER A 22 13.49 13.96 -24.33
C SER A 22 14.23 13.33 -23.16
N ALA A 23 13.49 12.69 -22.25
CA ALA A 23 14.06 11.86 -21.20
C ALA A 23 14.91 10.73 -21.82
N ASP A 24 16.13 10.58 -21.33
CA ASP A 24 17.05 9.49 -21.65
C ASP A 24 16.40 8.14 -21.27
N GLN A 25 15.94 7.38 -22.27
CA GLN A 25 15.37 6.05 -22.13
C GLN A 25 16.44 4.95 -22.19
N SER A 26 17.65 5.24 -21.73
CA SER A 26 18.66 4.20 -21.55
C SER A 26 18.14 3.18 -20.51
N PRO A 27 18.12 1.87 -20.82
CA PRO A 27 17.65 0.85 -19.89
C PRO A 27 18.46 0.93 -18.59
N LEU A 28 17.77 1.01 -17.45
CA LEU A 28 18.41 0.87 -16.14
C LEU A 28 19.15 -0.49 -16.11
N PRO A 29 20.36 -0.54 -15.54
CA PRO A 29 21.09 -1.80 -15.41
C PRO A 29 20.22 -2.79 -14.65
N GLY A 30 19.96 -3.94 -15.28
CA GLY A 30 19.07 -4.98 -14.74
C GLY A 30 19.49 -5.41 -13.34
N SER A 31 18.51 -5.59 -12.46
CA SER A 31 18.70 -6.06 -11.09
C SER A 31 19.50 -7.37 -11.06
N PRO A 32 20.49 -7.53 -10.15
CA PRO A 32 21.36 -8.71 -10.06
C PRO A 32 20.63 -10.02 -9.73
N VAL A 33 19.33 -9.96 -9.40
CA VAL A 33 18.45 -11.13 -9.17
C VAL A 33 18.32 -12.03 -10.42
N LEU A 34 18.62 -11.51 -11.62
CA LEU A 34 18.43 -12.21 -12.89
C LEU A 34 19.52 -13.23 -13.29
N GLN A 35 20.57 -13.44 -12.47
CA GLN A 35 21.75 -14.20 -12.88
C GLN A 35 21.95 -15.59 -12.24
N SER A 36 21.07 -16.02 -11.34
CA SER A 36 21.07 -17.41 -10.84
C SER A 36 20.15 -18.28 -11.71
N THR A 37 20.37 -19.60 -11.76
CA THR A 37 19.60 -20.67 -12.46
C THR A 37 18.09 -20.75 -12.10
N ASN A 38 17.59 -19.70 -11.47
CA ASN A 38 16.30 -19.50 -10.85
C ASN A 38 15.30 -19.01 -11.91
N ARG A 39 14.33 -19.85 -12.27
CA ARG A 39 13.28 -19.44 -13.21
C ARG A 39 12.28 -18.55 -12.47
N VAL A 40 12.44 -17.24 -12.59
CA VAL A 40 11.40 -16.28 -12.18
C VAL A 40 10.14 -16.57 -12.99
N ILE A 41 9.03 -16.81 -12.31
CA ILE A 41 7.73 -17.10 -12.93
C ILE A 41 6.84 -15.86 -13.01
N ALA A 42 7.03 -14.90 -12.11
CA ALA A 42 6.40 -13.59 -12.11
C ALA A 42 7.10 -12.69 -11.09
N ALA A 43 6.97 -11.38 -11.27
CA ALA A 43 7.39 -10.37 -10.31
C ALA A 43 6.38 -9.24 -10.31
N MET A 44 6.26 -8.55 -9.19
CA MET A 44 5.55 -7.29 -9.11
C MET A 44 6.21 -6.28 -10.06
N THR A 45 5.39 -5.54 -10.82
CA THR A 45 5.87 -4.66 -11.90
C THR A 45 6.10 -3.22 -11.47
N ASP A 46 5.54 -2.81 -10.34
CA ASP A 46 5.49 -1.42 -9.89
C ASP A 46 5.88 -1.30 -8.41
N PRO A 47 6.28 -0.12 -7.90
CA PRO A 47 6.70 0.07 -6.52
C PRO A 47 5.55 -0.06 -5.51
N TRP A 48 5.87 -0.36 -4.25
CA TRP A 48 4.89 -0.39 -3.15
C TRP A 48 4.30 0.99 -2.81
N ASP A 49 4.96 2.07 -3.22
CA ASP A 49 4.53 3.45 -2.96
C ASP A 49 3.50 3.90 -4.01
N HIS A 50 2.24 3.57 -3.74
CA HIS A 50 1.10 3.97 -4.55
C HIS A 50 -0.14 4.20 -3.68
N PRO A 51 -1.03 5.11 -4.07
CA PRO A 51 -2.29 5.33 -3.37
C PRO A 51 -3.22 4.12 -3.48
N ARG A 52 -4.04 3.88 -2.45
CA ARG A 52 -4.98 2.75 -2.39
C ARG A 52 -6.24 3.06 -1.58
N THR A 53 -7.15 2.11 -1.48
CA THR A 53 -8.42 2.30 -0.76
C THR A 53 -8.21 2.35 0.76
N ALA A 54 -9.16 2.96 1.47
CA ALA A 54 -9.15 3.02 2.94
C ALA A 54 -9.39 1.66 3.65
N VAL A 55 -9.66 0.58 2.90
CA VAL A 55 -10.07 -0.73 3.44
C VAL A 55 -9.07 -1.30 4.44
N SER A 56 -7.78 -1.24 4.14
CA SER A 56 -6.74 -1.76 5.04
C SER A 56 -6.69 -0.99 6.36
N VAL A 57 -6.81 0.34 6.30
CA VAL A 57 -6.86 1.19 7.51
C VAL A 57 -8.13 0.91 8.32
N ALA A 58 -9.27 0.70 7.67
CA ALA A 58 -10.49 0.29 8.34
C ALA A 58 -10.32 -1.05 9.09
N ILE A 59 -9.72 -2.07 8.44
CA ILE A 59 -9.42 -3.37 9.06
C ILE A 59 -8.52 -3.20 10.29
N MET A 60 -7.49 -2.35 10.21
CA MET A 60 -6.60 -2.05 11.34
C MET A 60 -7.35 -1.40 12.52
N CYS A 61 -8.19 -0.41 12.23
CA CYS A 61 -9.00 0.28 13.24
C CYS A 61 -10.00 -0.67 13.91
N GLU A 62 -10.67 -1.53 13.15
CA GLU A 62 -11.59 -2.55 13.69
C GLU A 62 -10.87 -3.54 14.60
N TRP A 63 -9.74 -4.08 14.14
CA TRP A 63 -8.91 -5.01 14.92
C TRP A 63 -8.41 -4.38 16.23
N ALA A 64 -8.05 -3.10 16.20
CA ALA A 64 -7.60 -2.33 17.35
C ALA A 64 -8.75 -2.06 18.34
N ALA A 65 -9.93 -1.70 17.83
CA ALA A 65 -11.13 -1.43 18.62
C ALA A 65 -11.55 -2.63 19.47
N GLU A 66 -11.49 -3.85 18.91
CA GLU A 66 -11.76 -5.09 19.65
C GLU A 66 -10.82 -5.32 20.85
N ARG A 67 -9.65 -4.67 20.85
CA ARG A 67 -8.64 -4.74 21.92
C ARG A 67 -8.69 -3.52 22.85
N GLY A 68 -9.72 -2.68 22.70
CA GLY A 68 -9.88 -1.46 23.50
C GLY A 68 -8.95 -0.32 23.10
N ILE A 69 -8.31 -0.39 21.94
CA ILE A 69 -7.48 0.69 21.41
C ILE A 69 -8.39 1.62 20.58
N PRO A 70 -8.50 2.92 20.93
CA PRO A 70 -9.37 3.84 20.20
C PRO A 70 -8.79 4.16 18.82
N ALA A 71 -9.66 4.29 17.82
CA ALA A 71 -9.27 4.58 16.43
C ALA A 71 -8.45 5.88 16.32
N ASP A 72 -8.77 6.91 17.11
CA ASP A 72 -8.02 8.17 17.13
C ASP A 72 -6.53 7.98 17.47
N SER A 73 -6.19 7.00 18.32
CA SER A 73 -4.79 6.67 18.63
C SER A 73 -4.11 5.94 17.49
N VAL A 74 -4.86 5.11 16.76
CA VAL A 74 -4.38 4.37 15.59
C VAL A 74 -4.11 5.32 14.41
N LEU A 75 -4.98 6.33 14.23
CA LEU A 75 -4.92 7.33 13.16
C LEU A 75 -4.07 8.57 13.51
N ALA A 76 -3.45 8.62 14.69
CA ALA A 76 -2.71 9.79 15.14
C ALA A 76 -1.59 10.18 14.15
N GLY A 77 -1.66 11.40 13.61
CA GLY A 77 -0.65 11.91 12.68
C GLY A 77 -0.66 11.27 11.27
N SER A 78 -1.64 10.43 10.93
CA SER A 78 -1.79 9.90 9.56
C SER A 78 -2.55 10.84 8.63
N HIS A 79 -3.10 11.95 9.16
CA HIS A 79 -4.01 12.85 8.46
C HIS A 79 -5.28 12.16 7.92
N LEU A 80 -5.63 11.01 8.48
CA LEU A 80 -6.90 10.32 8.24
C LEU A 80 -7.83 10.53 9.43
N ASP A 81 -9.13 10.48 9.16
CA ASP A 81 -10.17 10.58 10.17
C ASP A 81 -11.08 9.34 10.07
N VAL A 82 -11.79 9.02 11.16
CA VAL A 82 -12.64 7.83 11.21
C VAL A 82 -13.79 7.90 10.19
N CYS A 83 -14.30 9.09 9.88
CA CYS A 83 -15.42 9.25 8.96
C CYS A 83 -14.99 8.99 7.51
N SER A 84 -13.77 9.37 7.10
CA SER A 84 -13.26 9.08 5.76
C SER A 84 -13.04 7.59 5.51
N LEU A 85 -12.81 6.78 6.54
CA LEU A 85 -12.68 5.32 6.39
C LEU A 85 -13.98 4.64 5.94
N ALA A 86 -15.14 5.26 6.15
CA ALA A 86 -16.43 4.74 5.71
C ALA A 86 -16.78 5.13 4.26
N ASP A 87 -16.03 6.08 3.68
CA ASP A 87 -16.22 6.51 2.30
C ASP A 87 -15.43 5.62 1.35
N VAL A 88 -16.15 5.02 0.39
CA VAL A 88 -15.58 4.10 -0.61
C VAL A 88 -14.64 4.81 -1.59
N ASP A 89 -14.81 6.12 -1.77
CA ASP A 89 -13.99 6.92 -2.68
C ASP A 89 -12.73 7.48 -1.99
N THR A 90 -12.54 7.23 -0.68
CA THR A 90 -11.34 7.66 0.04
C THR A 90 -10.10 6.95 -0.49
N VAL A 91 -9.17 7.77 -0.96
CA VAL A 91 -7.83 7.37 -1.36
C VAL A 91 -6.86 7.66 -0.22
N VAL A 92 -6.09 6.64 0.16
CA VAL A 92 -5.07 6.67 1.20
C VAL A 92 -3.70 6.57 0.55
N GLU A 93 -2.84 7.55 0.84
CA GLU A 93 -1.44 7.51 0.42
C GLU A 93 -0.68 6.44 1.22
N ALA A 94 0.31 5.80 0.58
CA ALA A 94 1.14 4.77 1.20
C ALA A 94 1.76 5.24 2.53
N SER A 95 2.20 6.50 2.58
CA SER A 95 2.80 7.12 3.76
C SER A 95 1.83 7.26 4.94
N GLN A 96 0.54 7.50 4.68
CA GLN A 96 -0.50 7.63 5.71
C GLN A 96 -0.81 6.26 6.32
N GLU A 97 -0.98 5.23 5.49
CA GLU A 97 -1.18 3.87 5.96
C GLU A 97 0.04 3.35 6.74
N LEU A 98 1.27 3.64 6.28
CA LEU A 98 2.48 3.33 7.05
C LEU A 98 2.50 4.02 8.42
N ALA A 99 2.00 5.26 8.53
CA ALA A 99 1.88 5.93 9.82
C ALA A 99 0.91 5.16 10.75
N VAL A 100 -0.21 4.68 10.21
CA VAL A 100 -1.17 3.85 10.95
C VAL A 100 -0.53 2.54 11.42
N ILE A 101 0.19 1.84 10.54
CA ILE A 101 0.89 0.59 10.87
C ILE A 101 1.90 0.83 11.99
N ARG A 102 2.68 1.93 11.92
CA ARG A 102 3.64 2.30 12.97
C ARG A 102 2.97 2.60 14.30
N ASN A 103 1.87 3.36 14.30
CA ASN A 103 1.12 3.64 15.51
C ASN A 103 0.59 2.35 16.14
N LEU A 104 0.03 1.46 15.32
CA LEU A 104 -0.51 0.19 15.80
C LEU A 104 0.59 -0.73 16.36
N ALA A 105 1.76 -0.78 15.72
CA ALA A 105 2.92 -1.49 16.23
C ALA A 105 3.37 -0.93 17.60
N ALA A 106 3.46 0.39 17.73
CA ALA A 106 3.82 1.04 19.00
C ALA A 106 2.79 0.79 20.10
N LEU A 107 1.49 0.91 19.80
CA LEU A 107 0.38 0.68 20.74
C LEU A 107 0.28 -0.78 21.19
N THR A 108 0.78 -1.72 20.38
CA THR A 108 0.88 -3.13 20.74
C THR A 108 2.23 -3.51 21.38
N GLY A 109 3.10 -2.52 21.62
CA GLY A 109 4.39 -2.68 22.30
C GLY A 109 5.50 -3.25 21.41
N ASN A 110 5.39 -3.13 20.09
CA ASN A 110 6.32 -3.70 19.11
C ASN A 110 6.57 -5.21 19.30
N ARG A 111 5.63 -5.92 19.92
CA ARG A 111 5.74 -7.37 20.14
C ARG A 111 5.44 -8.12 18.84
N PRO A 112 6.08 -9.26 18.58
CA PRO A 112 5.69 -10.13 17.48
C PRO A 112 4.29 -10.72 17.73
N GLY A 113 3.56 -11.06 16.65
CA GLY A 113 2.24 -11.69 16.73
C GLY A 113 1.07 -10.83 16.21
N PRO A 114 0.90 -9.57 16.64
CA PRO A 114 -0.19 -8.70 16.19
C PRO A 114 -0.36 -8.64 14.67
N GLY A 115 0.74 -8.58 13.91
CA GLY A 115 0.67 -8.60 12.44
C GLY A 115 0.06 -9.89 11.86
N VAL A 116 0.29 -11.04 12.49
CA VAL A 116 -0.30 -12.33 12.06
C VAL A 116 -1.80 -12.37 12.41
N GLU A 117 -2.16 -11.91 13.61
CA GLU A 117 -3.57 -11.81 14.02
C GLU A 117 -4.36 -10.87 13.12
N LEU A 118 -3.77 -9.72 12.79
CA LEU A 118 -4.33 -8.71 11.90
C LEU A 118 -4.42 -9.25 10.46
N GLY A 119 -3.37 -9.91 9.97
CA GLY A 119 -3.34 -10.54 8.64
C GLY A 119 -4.50 -11.51 8.40
N ASN A 120 -4.96 -12.21 9.45
CA ASN A 120 -6.11 -13.12 9.36
C ASN A 120 -7.46 -12.43 9.08
N ARG A 121 -7.51 -11.09 9.14
CA ARG A 121 -8.68 -10.28 8.76
C ARG A 121 -8.69 -9.89 7.29
N TYR A 122 -7.56 -10.03 6.58
CA TYR A 122 -7.46 -9.71 5.16
C TYR A 122 -7.97 -10.88 4.31
N HIS A 123 -9.29 -11.00 4.25
CA HIS A 123 -9.96 -11.94 3.35
C HIS A 123 -9.85 -11.49 1.88
N LEU A 124 -10.05 -12.42 0.94
CA LEU A 124 -10.05 -12.10 -0.49
C LEU A 124 -11.01 -10.95 -0.84
N THR A 125 -12.13 -10.82 -0.12
CA THR A 125 -13.11 -9.74 -0.30
C THR A 125 -12.54 -8.34 -0.03
N ALA A 126 -11.48 -8.21 0.78
CA ALA A 126 -10.83 -6.93 1.04
C ALA A 126 -10.07 -6.38 -0.17
N TYR A 127 -9.70 -7.25 -1.11
CA TYR A 127 -8.88 -6.91 -2.29
C TYR A 127 -9.70 -6.63 -3.55
N GLY A 128 -11.04 -6.58 -3.44
CA GLY A 128 -11.94 -6.28 -4.55
C GLY A 128 -11.67 -7.12 -5.80
N TYR A 129 -11.32 -6.46 -6.90
CA TYR A 129 -11.06 -7.11 -8.19
C TYR A 129 -9.91 -8.14 -8.13
N LEU A 130 -8.82 -7.83 -7.41
CA LEU A 130 -7.74 -8.79 -7.22
C LEU A 130 -8.25 -10.03 -6.49
N GLY A 131 -9.00 -9.86 -5.41
CA GLY A 131 -9.61 -10.96 -4.66
C GLY A 131 -10.45 -11.89 -5.52
N TYR A 132 -11.27 -11.32 -6.40
CA TYR A 132 -12.05 -12.07 -7.39
C TYR A 132 -11.16 -12.85 -8.36
N LEU A 133 -10.12 -12.23 -8.92
CA LEU A 133 -9.19 -12.90 -9.84
C LEU A 133 -8.48 -14.09 -9.18
N LEU A 134 -8.05 -13.92 -7.92
CA LEU A 134 -7.41 -14.98 -7.16
C LEU A 134 -8.37 -16.13 -6.90
N ALA A 135 -9.62 -15.83 -6.50
CA ALA A 135 -10.66 -16.84 -6.26
C ALA A 135 -11.09 -17.59 -7.54
N ALA A 136 -11.07 -16.92 -8.69
CA ALA A 136 -11.45 -17.48 -9.99
C ALA A 136 -10.31 -18.25 -10.70
N SER A 137 -9.10 -18.21 -10.15
CA SER A 137 -7.92 -18.85 -10.76
C SER A 137 -8.04 -20.38 -10.73
N ALA A 138 -7.71 -21.03 -11.83
CA ALA A 138 -7.85 -22.49 -11.97
C ALA A 138 -6.70 -23.29 -11.32
N SER A 139 -5.62 -22.61 -10.89
CA SER A 139 -4.46 -23.25 -10.25
C SER A 139 -3.65 -22.25 -9.43
N VAL A 140 -2.86 -22.75 -8.47
CA VAL A 140 -1.94 -21.91 -7.66
C VAL A 140 -0.98 -21.12 -8.54
N ARG A 141 -0.49 -21.70 -9.65
CA ARG A 141 0.39 -21.00 -10.59
C ARG A 141 -0.31 -19.78 -11.19
N ASP A 142 -1.56 -19.92 -11.61
CA ASP A 142 -2.37 -18.83 -12.16
C ASP A 142 -2.65 -17.76 -11.09
N THR A 143 -2.99 -18.19 -9.86
CA THR A 143 -3.17 -17.31 -8.70
C THR A 143 -1.91 -16.47 -8.44
N VAL A 144 -0.74 -17.09 -8.39
CA VAL A 144 0.53 -16.38 -8.16
C VAL A 144 0.85 -15.41 -9.30
N HIS A 145 0.66 -15.84 -10.55
CA HIS A 145 0.93 -14.98 -11.71
C HIS A 145 0.03 -13.73 -11.70
N ARG A 146 -1.27 -13.91 -11.46
CA ARG A 146 -2.23 -12.79 -11.36
C ARG A 146 -1.98 -11.92 -10.12
N GLY A 147 -1.66 -12.54 -8.98
CA GLY A 147 -1.38 -11.84 -7.74
C GLY A 147 -0.19 -10.89 -7.85
N LEU A 148 0.87 -11.30 -8.55
CA LEU A 148 2.02 -10.45 -8.81
C LEU A 148 1.77 -9.42 -9.90
N TYR A 149 1.02 -9.77 -10.95
CA TYR A 149 0.65 -8.82 -12.01
C TYR A 149 -0.23 -7.67 -11.49
N TYR A 150 -1.13 -7.96 -10.55
CA TYR A 150 -2.03 -6.98 -9.93
C TYR A 150 -1.62 -6.63 -8.49
N ALA A 151 -0.33 -6.72 -8.17
CA ALA A 151 0.18 -6.54 -6.83
C ALA A 151 -0.14 -5.17 -6.21
N MET A 152 -0.28 -4.11 -7.02
CA MET A 152 -0.70 -2.78 -6.55
C MET A 152 -2.15 -2.72 -6.02
N LEU A 153 -2.94 -3.79 -6.20
CA LEU A 153 -4.26 -3.89 -5.58
C LEU A 153 -4.20 -4.54 -4.18
N THR A 154 -3.00 -4.90 -3.72
CA THR A 154 -2.77 -5.36 -2.35
C THR A 154 -2.47 -4.18 -1.42
N PHE A 155 -2.31 -4.48 -0.14
CA PHE A 155 -1.84 -3.54 0.87
C PHE A 155 -0.39 -3.85 1.31
N ALA A 156 0.36 -4.56 0.46
CA ALA A 156 1.70 -5.01 0.79
C ALA A 156 2.74 -3.89 0.55
N PHE A 157 3.55 -3.62 1.56
CA PHE A 157 4.68 -2.70 1.51
C PHE A 157 5.98 -3.46 1.23
N SER A 158 5.99 -4.24 0.15
CA SER A 158 7.14 -5.08 -0.22
C SER A 158 7.16 -5.32 -1.71
N THR A 159 8.36 -5.43 -2.27
CA THR A 159 8.56 -6.03 -3.59
C THR A 159 8.34 -7.53 -3.49
N MET A 160 7.55 -8.08 -4.41
CA MET A 160 7.19 -9.50 -4.42
C MET A 160 7.70 -10.18 -5.69
N THR A 161 8.33 -11.34 -5.53
CA THR A 161 8.77 -12.17 -6.66
C THR A 161 8.36 -13.61 -6.46
N ALA A 162 8.03 -14.30 -7.55
CA ALA A 162 7.80 -15.73 -7.54
C ALA A 162 8.77 -16.43 -8.47
N ARG A 163 9.33 -17.54 -8.00
CA ARG A 163 10.35 -18.32 -8.69
C ARG A 163 10.19 -19.81 -8.41
N ILE A 164 10.82 -20.64 -9.24
CA ILE A 164 10.95 -22.08 -8.99
C ILE A 164 12.39 -22.39 -8.61
N ASP A 165 12.56 -23.03 -7.45
CA ASP A 165 13.85 -23.41 -6.86
C ASP A 165 13.79 -24.86 -6.42
N ASP A 166 14.68 -25.73 -6.91
CA ASP A 166 14.71 -27.16 -6.55
C ASP A 166 13.31 -27.83 -6.53
N ASP A 167 12.52 -27.61 -7.59
CA ASP A 167 11.12 -28.05 -7.75
C ASP A 167 10.12 -27.51 -6.71
N ARG A 168 10.48 -26.46 -5.98
CA ARG A 168 9.62 -25.74 -5.04
C ARG A 168 9.20 -24.40 -5.61
N TYR A 169 7.94 -24.04 -5.41
CA TYR A 169 7.48 -22.66 -5.62
C TYR A 169 7.94 -21.81 -4.44
N VAL A 170 8.66 -20.74 -4.75
CA VAL A 170 9.11 -19.76 -3.77
C VAL A 170 8.46 -18.43 -4.11
N LEU A 171 7.72 -17.89 -3.14
CA LEU A 171 7.23 -16.52 -3.15
C LEU A 171 8.07 -15.73 -2.14
N ALA A 172 8.82 -14.74 -2.62
CA ALA A 172 9.67 -13.90 -1.80
C ALA A 172 9.06 -12.50 -1.68
N PHE A 173 9.25 -11.91 -0.50
CA PHE A 173 8.82 -10.56 -0.13
C PHE A 173 10.05 -9.83 0.40
N GLU A 174 10.39 -8.71 -0.22
CA GLU A 174 11.54 -7.87 0.12
C GLU A 174 11.03 -6.47 0.44
N ALA A 175 11.44 -5.89 1.56
CA ALA A 175 10.97 -4.58 2.03
C ALA A 175 12.14 -3.64 2.36
N ASP A 176 13.31 -3.89 1.77
CA ASP A 176 14.55 -3.14 2.02
C ASP A 176 14.47 -1.68 1.54
N ASP A 177 13.55 -1.40 0.62
CA ASP A 177 13.26 -0.08 0.06
C ASP A 177 12.17 0.67 0.84
N MET A 178 11.54 0.05 1.85
CA MET A 178 10.59 0.72 2.72
C MET A 178 11.33 1.67 3.67
N PRO A 179 10.87 2.92 3.84
CA PRO A 179 11.52 3.86 4.74
C PRO A 179 11.53 3.31 6.16
N GLU A 180 12.71 3.32 6.79
CA GLU A 180 12.82 3.01 8.21
C GLU A 180 11.91 3.94 9.01
N ALA A 181 11.38 3.43 10.12
CA ALA A 181 10.70 4.27 11.09
C ALA A 181 11.73 5.24 11.68
N SER A 182 11.91 6.41 11.07
CA SER A 182 12.70 7.48 11.65
C SER A 182 12.05 7.81 12.99
N ALA A 183 12.78 7.48 14.07
CA ALA A 183 12.44 7.95 15.40
C ALA A 183 12.28 9.47 15.30
N GLY A 184 11.10 9.97 15.66
CA GLY A 184 10.72 11.36 15.50
C GLY A 184 11.87 12.28 15.87
N SER A 185 12.31 13.11 14.92
CA SER A 185 13.04 14.32 15.27
C SER A 185 12.06 15.19 16.04
N SER A 186 12.11 15.05 17.36
CA SER A 186 11.62 16.03 18.33
C SER A 186 12.43 17.31 18.14
N SER A 187 12.20 18.05 17.05
CA SER A 187 12.70 19.42 16.93
C SER A 187 11.66 20.35 17.54
N ASN A 188 11.83 20.51 18.85
CA ASN A 188 11.31 21.59 19.65
C ASN A 188 11.46 22.93 18.91
N ALA A 189 10.34 23.63 18.69
CA ALA A 189 10.34 25.06 18.41
C ALA A 189 9.19 25.69 19.20
N ILE A 190 9.62 26.36 20.26
CA ILE A 190 8.91 27.31 21.11
C ILE A 190 8.31 28.42 20.25
#